data_AF-A0A8T9AEQ9-F1
#
_entry.id   AF-A0A8T9AEQ9-F1
#
_cell.length_a   1.000
_cell.length_b   1.000
_cell.length_c   1.000
_cell.angle_alpha   90.00
_cell.angle_beta   90.00
_cell.angle_gamma   90.00
#
_symmetry.space_group_name_H-M   'P 1'
#
loop_
_entity.id
_entity.type
_entity.pdbx_description
1 polymer ?
#
loop_
_entity_poly.entity_id
_entity_poly.type
_entity_poly.pdbx_seq_one_letter_code
_entity_poly.pdbx_strand_id
1 'polypeptide(L)'
;MDCPFCEKAKIKVRHKPSVISTKRTVTATMGSRYTYHQSKEVYEVLEDCPNCGKTKEEIKKRLIEGKPMDREAVLKRMREMGLDPAKIRL
;
A
#
# COMPACT_ATOMS: atom_id res chain seq x y z
N MET A 1 3.06 15.09 -3.65
CA MET A 1 1.89 14.30 -4.09
C MET A 1 0.66 15.15 -3.95
N ASP A 2 -0.33 14.98 -4.81
CA ASP A 2 -1.64 15.60 -4.61
C ASP A 2 -2.39 14.90 -3.48
N CYS A 3 -3.25 15.65 -2.78
CA CYS A 3 -4.03 15.11 -1.68
C CYS A 3 -4.98 14.03 -2.19
N PRO A 4 -4.95 12.79 -1.65
CA PRO A 4 -5.81 11.69 -2.10
C PRO A 4 -7.30 11.89 -1.78
N PHE A 5 -7.65 12.95 -1.04
CA PHE A 5 -9.03 13.31 -0.72
C PHE A 5 -9.59 14.41 -1.61
N CYS A 6 -8.85 15.49 -1.80
CA CYS A 6 -9.36 16.68 -2.47
C CYS A 6 -8.70 16.97 -3.81
N GLU A 7 -7.57 16.31 -4.16
CA GLU A 7 -6.80 16.44 -5.40
C GLU A 7 -6.37 17.87 -5.76
N LYS A 8 -6.67 18.85 -4.91
CA LYS A 8 -6.46 20.29 -5.14
C LYS A 8 -5.23 20.84 -4.44
N ALA A 9 -4.72 20.14 -3.42
CA ALA A 9 -3.60 20.59 -2.60
C ALA A 9 -2.43 19.62 -2.70
N LYS A 10 -1.22 20.15 -2.85
CA LYS A 10 0.03 19.38 -2.80
C LYS A 10 0.42 19.15 -1.35
N ILE A 11 0.65 17.88 -1.00
CA ILE A 11 1.10 17.44 0.32
C ILE A 11 2.53 16.94 0.21
N LYS A 12 3.37 17.31 1.20
CA LYS A 12 4.68 16.71 1.41
C LYS A 12 4.53 15.33 2.04
N VAL A 13 4.88 14.32 1.27
CA VAL A 13 4.88 12.91 1.70
C VAL A 13 6.29 12.37 1.49
N ARG A 14 6.85 11.74 2.51
CA ARG A 14 8.07 10.95 2.39
C ARG A 14 7.66 9.51 2.11
N HIS A 15 7.97 9.04 0.90
CA HIS A 15 7.75 7.67 0.49
C HIS A 15 9.00 6.84 0.78
N LYS A 16 8.82 5.75 1.51
CA LYS A 16 9.83 4.70 1.67
C LYS A 16 9.32 3.46 0.92
N PRO A 17 9.87 3.18 -0.28
CA PRO A 17 9.43 2.05 -1.07
C PRO A 17 9.69 0.72 -0.33
N SER A 18 8.87 -0.29 -0.63
CA SER A 18 9.16 -1.64 -0.17
C SER A 18 10.42 -2.17 -0.85
N VAL A 19 11.35 -2.73 -0.06
CA VAL A 19 12.57 -3.35 -0.57
C VAL A 19 12.61 -4.81 -0.11
N ILE A 20 13.03 -5.67 -1.02
CA ILE A 20 13.32 -7.07 -0.71
C ILE A 20 14.82 -7.14 -0.42
N SER A 21 15.16 -7.36 0.85
CA SER A 21 16.52 -7.59 1.27
C SER A 21 16.81 -9.09 1.29
N THR A 22 17.90 -9.50 0.66
CA THR A 22 18.38 -10.88 0.65
C THR A 22 19.68 -10.95 1.40
N LYS A 23 19.72 -11.72 2.48
CA LYS A 23 20.94 -12.01 3.23
C LYS A 23 21.41 -13.42 2.88
N ARG A 24 22.57 -13.51 2.25
CA ARG A 24 23.27 -14.78 2.02
C ARG A 24 24.16 -15.06 3.22
N THR A 25 24.04 -16.24 3.81
CA THR A 25 24.91 -16.72 4.89
C THR A 25 25.59 -17.98 4.42
N VAL A 26 26.91 -18.08 4.55
CA VAL A 26 27.69 -19.26 4.15
C VAL A 26 28.44 -19.76 5.37
N THR A 27 28.25 -21.04 5.72
CA THR A 27 28.99 -21.69 6.81
C THR A 27 29.61 -22.99 6.33
N ALA A 28 30.79 -23.33 6.88
CA ALA A 28 31.55 -24.52 6.48
C ALA A 28 30.77 -25.84 6.65
N THR A 29 29.85 -25.88 7.62
CA THR A 29 29.07 -27.07 7.97
C THR A 29 27.68 -27.14 7.32
N MET A 30 27.05 -26.01 6.98
CA MET A 30 25.67 -25.99 6.46
C MET A 30 25.54 -25.44 5.03
N GLY A 31 26.66 -25.08 4.38
CA GLY A 31 26.65 -24.52 3.03
C GLY A 31 26.07 -23.10 2.97
N SER A 32 25.60 -22.68 1.80
CA SER A 32 25.01 -21.35 1.60
C SER A 32 23.49 -21.35 1.80
N ARG A 33 23.00 -20.42 2.62
CA ARG A 33 21.59 -20.15 2.89
C ARG A 33 21.23 -18.74 2.47
N TYR A 34 20.01 -18.57 1.96
CA TYR A 34 19.44 -17.25 1.66
C TYR A 34 18.26 -17.00 2.60
N THR A 35 18.29 -15.88 3.31
CA THR A 35 17.13 -15.35 4.02
C THR A 35 16.60 -14.12 3.30
N TYR A 36 15.30 -14.12 3.03
CA TYR A 36 14.61 -13.03 2.37
C TYR A 36 13.80 -12.26 3.41
N HIS A 37 13.94 -10.95 3.43
CA HIS A 37 13.18 -10.07 4.29
C HIS A 37 12.60 -8.94 3.44
N GLN A 38 11.27 -8.87 3.39
CA GLN A 38 10.54 -7.82 2.68
C GLN A 38 10.17 -6.71 3.67
N SER A 39 10.65 -5.50 3.43
CA SER A 39 10.20 -4.34 4.19
C SER A 39 8.84 -3.87 3.67
N LYS A 40 7.92 -3.54 4.58
CA LYS A 40 6.64 -2.94 4.21
C LYS A 40 6.86 -1.55 3.60
N GLU A 41 6.00 -1.19 2.65
CA GLU A 41 5.97 0.16 2.12
C GLU A 41 5.43 1.12 3.19
N VAL A 42 6.12 2.26 3.38
CA VAL A 42 5.76 3.24 4.42
C VAL A 42 5.61 4.62 3.79
N TYR A 43 4.44 5.22 4.01
CA TYR A 43 4.17 6.62 3.67
C TYR A 43 4.18 7.45 4.96
N GLU A 44 5.08 8.42 5.04
CA GLU A 44 5.11 9.41 6.13
C GLU A 44 4.57 10.74 5.61
N VAL A 45 3.39 11.14 6.09
CA VAL A 45 2.74 12.40 5.73
C VAL A 45 3.23 13.49 6.69
N LEU A 46 3.87 14.53 6.16
CA LEU A 46 4.54 15.55 6.98
C LEU A 46 3.60 16.71 7.35
N GLU A 47 2.64 17.02 6.49
CA GLU A 47 1.73 18.16 6.60
C GLU A 47 0.27 17.71 6.50
N ASP A 48 -0.59 18.35 7.30
CA ASP A 48 -2.03 18.21 7.18
C ASP A 48 -2.52 18.84 5.87
N CYS A 49 -3.67 18.41 5.37
CA CYS A 49 -4.24 18.98 4.15
C CYS A 49 -4.89 20.34 4.46
N PRO A 50 -4.35 21.48 3.98
CA PRO A 50 -4.89 22.81 4.31
C PRO A 50 -6.25 23.08 3.67
N ASN A 51 -6.63 22.32 2.63
CA ASN A 51 -7.89 22.51 1.90
C ASN A 51 -9.03 21.63 2.43
N CYS A 52 -8.71 20.41 2.85
CA CYS A 52 -9.69 19.41 3.24
C CYS A 52 -9.77 19.16 4.74
N GLY A 53 -8.87 19.78 5.53
CA GLY A 53 -8.81 19.63 6.99
C GLY A 53 -8.48 18.22 7.46
N LYS A 54 -8.16 17.30 6.54
CA LYS A 54 -7.82 15.91 6.86
C LYS A 54 -6.46 15.84 7.55
N THR A 55 -6.42 15.07 8.62
CA THR A 55 -5.22 14.91 9.44
C THR A 55 -4.19 14.03 8.73
N LYS A 56 -2.91 14.19 9.08
CA LYS A 56 -1.80 13.37 8.55
C LYS A 56 -2.09 11.87 8.63
N GLU A 57 -2.74 11.43 9.71
CA GLU A 57 -3.07 10.02 9.95
C GLU A 57 -4.13 9.50 8.98
N GLU A 58 -5.19 10.26 8.72
CA GLU A 58 -6.23 9.89 7.75
C GLU A 58 -5.66 9.81 6.32
N ILE A 59 -4.74 10.72 5.99
CA ILE A 59 -4.04 10.74 4.70
C ILE A 59 -3.11 9.54 4.59
N LYS A 60 -2.40 9.20 5.65
CA LYS A 60 -1.55 8.01 5.70
C LYS A 60 -2.36 6.73 5.54
N LYS A 61 -3.49 6.59 6.24
CA LYS A 61 -4.40 5.43 6.09
C LYS A 61 -4.91 5.32 4.65
N ARG A 62 -5.40 6.41 4.07
CA ARG A 62 -5.88 6.44 2.69
C ARG A 62 -4.80 6.08 1.66
N LEU A 63 -3.54 6.47 1.91
CA LEU A 63 -2.41 6.11 1.05
C LEU A 63 -2.05 4.63 1.13
N ILE A 64 -2.17 4.02 2.32
CA ILE A 64 -1.88 2.60 2.55
C ILE A 64 -3.01 1.70 2.04
N GLU A 65 -4.27 2.04 2.35
CA GLU A 65 -5.45 1.25 1.99
C GLU A 65 -5.87 1.45 0.53
N GLY A 66 -5.40 2.52 -0.10
CA GLY A 66 -5.81 2.92 -1.45
C GLY A 66 -7.18 3.62 -1.46
N LYS A 67 -7.59 4.10 -2.64
CA LYS A 67 -8.95 4.62 -2.83
C LYS A 67 -9.94 3.46 -2.68
N PRO A 68 -11.03 3.60 -1.89
CA PRO A 68 -12.09 2.61 -1.86
C PRO A 68 -12.62 2.50 -3.29
N MET A 69 -12.55 1.29 -3.85
CA MET A 69 -13.15 1.03 -5.15
C MET A 69 -14.66 0.92 -4.99
N ASP A 70 -15.41 1.52 -5.92
CA ASP A 70 -16.85 1.34 -5.99
C ASP A 70 -17.19 -0.15 -6.06
N ARG A 71 -18.10 -0.58 -5.18
CA ARG A 71 -18.48 -1.99 -5.04
C ARG A 71 -18.91 -2.60 -6.37
N GLU A 72 -19.59 -1.81 -7.21
CA GLU A 72 -20.03 -2.24 -8.54
C GLU A 72 -18.85 -2.45 -9.50
N ALA A 73 -17.82 -1.60 -9.45
CA ALA A 73 -16.61 -1.76 -10.24
C ALA A 73 -15.81 -3.00 -9.78
N VAL A 74 -15.77 -3.28 -8.47
CA VAL A 74 -15.17 -4.50 -7.92
C VAL A 74 -15.92 -5.75 -8.40
N LEU A 75 -17.25 -5.73 -8.32
CA LEU A 75 -18.09 -6.85 -8.79
C LEU A 75 -17.94 -7.10 -10.29
N LYS A 76 -17.86 -6.03 -11.10
CA LYS A 76 -17.64 -6.16 -12.55
C LYS A 76 -16.31 -6.83 -12.86
N ARG A 77 -15.22 -6.40 -12.20
CA ARG A 77 -13.89 -7.03 -12.36
C ARG A 77 -13.88 -8.48 -11.91
N MET A 78 -14.54 -8.80 -10.80
CA MET A 78 -14.67 -10.19 -10.34
C MET A 78 -15.33 -11.07 -11.41
N ARG A 79 -16.44 -10.59 -12.00
CA ARG A 79 -17.13 -11.30 -13.09
C ARG A 79 -16.24 -11.42 -14.34
N GLU A 80 -15.52 -10.38 -14.72
CA GLU A 80 -14.57 -10.40 -15.85
C GLU A 80 -13.43 -11.41 -15.64
N MET A 81 -13.00 -11.61 -14.40
CA MET A 81 -12.01 -12.62 -14.03
C MET A 81 -12.60 -14.03 -13.86
N GLY A 82 -13.91 -14.20 -14.06
CA GLY A 82 -14.60 -15.48 -13.85
C GLY A 82 -14.72 -15.89 -12.38
N LEU A 83 -14.50 -14.96 -11.44
CA LEU A 83 -14.75 -15.19 -10.02
C LEU A 83 -16.21 -14.86 -9.71
N ASP A 84 -16.94 -15.84 -9.20
CA ASP A 84 -18.30 -15.66 -8.67
C ASP A 84 -18.26 -14.89 -7.34
N PRO A 85 -18.71 -13.63 -7.28
CA PRO A 85 -18.70 -12.85 -6.04
C PRO A 85 -19.58 -13.45 -4.94
N ALA A 86 -20.57 -14.27 -5.29
CA ALA A 86 -21.45 -14.96 -4.34
C ALA A 86 -20.79 -16.16 -3.63
N LYS A 87 -19.69 -16.69 -4.16
CA LYS A 87 -18.94 -17.82 -3.56
C LYS A 87 -17.76 -17.36 -2.71
N ILE A 88 -17.45 -16.07 -2.71
CA ILE A 88 -16.40 -15.48 -1.88
C ILE A 88 -16.97 -15.21 -0.50
N ARG A 89 -16.56 -16.02 0.47
CA ARG A 89 -16.86 -15.80 1.88
C ARG A 89 -15.86 -14.78 2.40
N LEU A 90 -16.25 -13.50 2.41
CA LEU A 90 -15.52 -12.41 3.07
C LEU A 90 -15.61 -12.53 4.59
#